data_AF-A0A846ERA4-F1
#
_entry.id   AF-A0A846ERA4-F1
#
_cell.length_a   1.000
_cell.length_b   1.000
_cell.length_c   1.000
_cell.angle_alpha   90.00
_cell.angle_beta   90.00
_cell.angle_gamma   90.00
#
_symmetry.space_group_name_H-M   'P 1'
#
loop_
_entity.id
_entity.type
_entity.pdbx_description
1 polymer ?
#
loop_
_entity_poly.entity_id
_entity_poly.type
_entity_poly.pdbx_seq_one_letter_code
_entity_poly.pdbx_strand_id
1 'polypeptide(L)'
;MTQVDAIYSKFPSGSGRDMDAETQKNKCKRDIVHYLRLINYCLIVGGTGPLDEWGIAGAREVYRALGIGTDTYVTGLSFLRNRGCAPRDLSPQALGEYNGYLDYLINSMS
;
A
#
# COMPACT_ATOMS: atom_id res chain seq x y z
N MET A 1 -15.35 -2.01 6.17
CA MET A 1 -14.42 -2.78 5.33
C MET A 1 -13.10 -2.05 5.32
N THR A 2 -12.02 -2.72 5.73
CA THR A 2 -10.65 -2.19 5.70
C THR A 2 -9.96 -2.53 4.38
N GLN A 3 -8.84 -1.89 4.09
CA GLN A 3 -8.00 -2.20 2.94
C GLN A 3 -7.46 -3.64 2.95
N VAL A 4 -7.20 -4.21 4.14
CA VAL A 4 -6.81 -5.63 4.25
C VAL A 4 -8.00 -6.52 3.93
N ASP A 5 -9.21 -6.15 4.32
CA ASP A 5 -10.41 -6.90 3.94
C ASP A 5 -10.64 -6.85 2.41
N ALA A 6 -10.36 -5.71 1.77
CA ALA A 6 -10.41 -5.61 0.30
C ALA A 6 -9.40 -6.53 -0.38
N ILE A 7 -8.18 -6.62 0.16
CA ILE A 7 -7.16 -7.58 -0.33
C ILE A 7 -7.66 -9.01 -0.18
N TYR A 8 -8.11 -9.42 0.99
CA TYR A 8 -8.54 -10.79 1.25
C TYR A 8 -9.88 -11.15 0.59
N SER A 9 -10.69 -10.15 0.20
CA SER A 9 -11.84 -10.38 -0.67
C SER A 9 -11.41 -10.77 -2.10
N LYS A 10 -10.29 -10.25 -2.60
CA LYS A 10 -9.76 -10.56 -3.92
C LYS A 10 -8.81 -11.77 -3.91
N PHE A 11 -8.08 -11.95 -2.81
CA PHE A 11 -7.11 -13.03 -2.59
C PHE A 11 -7.45 -13.79 -1.29
N PRO A 12 -8.50 -14.65 -1.28
CA PRO A 12 -8.98 -15.31 -0.05
C PRO A 12 -7.94 -16.18 0.65
N SER A 13 -7.03 -16.79 -0.12
CA SER A 13 -5.93 -17.62 0.40
C SER A 13 -4.64 -16.84 0.69
N GLY A 14 -4.67 -15.50 0.59
CA GLY A 14 -3.47 -14.68 0.70
C GLY A 14 -2.57 -14.74 -0.54
N SER A 15 -1.36 -14.22 -0.39
CA SER A 15 -0.33 -14.09 -1.45
C SER A 15 1.04 -14.33 -0.82
N GLY A 16 1.91 -15.11 -1.47
CA GLY A 16 3.22 -15.51 -0.94
C GLY A 16 3.32 -16.98 -0.54
N ARG A 17 4.42 -17.32 0.14
CA ARG A 17 4.72 -18.68 0.63
C ARG A 17 3.69 -19.17 1.65
N ASP A 18 3.54 -20.49 1.72
CA ASP A 18 2.71 -21.16 2.72
C ASP A 18 3.15 -20.78 4.14
N MET A 19 2.21 -20.23 4.90
CA MET A 19 2.34 -19.95 6.32
C MET A 19 0.94 -19.89 6.94
N ASP A 20 0.91 -19.88 8.27
CA ASP A 20 -0.33 -19.70 9.03
C ASP A 20 -1.13 -18.46 8.55
N ALA A 21 -2.44 -18.62 8.37
CA ALA A 21 -3.31 -17.63 7.72
C ALA A 21 -3.41 -16.33 8.53
N GLU A 22 -3.48 -16.42 9.86
CA GLU A 22 -3.51 -15.26 10.74
C GLU A 22 -2.18 -14.50 10.67
N THR A 23 -1.07 -15.25 10.72
CA THR A 23 0.29 -14.71 10.57
C THR A 23 0.47 -14.00 9.23
N GLN A 24 0.01 -14.59 8.13
CA GLN A 24 0.07 -13.99 6.80
C GLN A 24 -0.73 -12.69 6.74
N LYS A 25 -1.95 -12.69 7.30
CA LYS A 25 -2.82 -11.50 7.34
C LYS A 25 -2.21 -10.37 8.16
N ASN A 26 -1.60 -10.70 9.30
CA ASN A 26 -0.91 -9.74 10.15
C ASN A 26 0.33 -9.13 9.47
N LYS A 27 1.10 -9.93 8.72
CA LYS A 27 2.23 -9.42 7.93
C LYS A 27 1.77 -8.55 6.76
N CYS A 28 0.72 -8.95 6.05
CA CYS A 28 0.12 -8.11 5.00
C CYS A 28 -0.34 -6.75 5.56
N LYS A 29 -1.02 -6.75 6.71
CA LYS A 29 -1.42 -5.52 7.40
C LYS A 29 -0.21 -4.65 7.76
N ARG A 30 0.86 -5.24 8.29
CA ARG A 30 2.11 -4.54 8.62
C ARG A 30 2.68 -3.83 7.40
N ASP A 31 2.73 -4.48 6.26
CA ASP A 31 3.32 -3.92 5.03
C ASP A 31 2.49 -2.74 4.50
N ILE A 32 1.15 -2.84 4.55
CA ILE A 32 0.28 -1.71 4.20
C ILE A 32 0.49 -0.52 5.14
N VAL A 33 0.61 -0.76 6.45
CA VAL A 33 0.94 0.30 7.42
C VAL A 33 2.32 0.89 7.14
N HIS A 34 3.28 0.07 6.71
CA HIS A 34 4.61 0.54 6.33
C HIS A 34 4.55 1.52 5.16
N TYR A 35 3.81 1.20 4.09
CA TYR A 35 3.63 2.12 2.96
C TYR A 35 2.91 3.41 3.34
N LEU A 36 1.87 3.34 4.18
CA LEU A 36 1.20 4.54 4.69
C LEU A 36 2.14 5.44 5.51
N ARG A 37 3.04 4.85 6.29
CA ARG A 37 4.07 5.58 7.03
C ARG A 37 5.07 6.26 6.10
N LEU A 38 5.49 5.59 5.02
CA LEU A 38 6.37 6.21 4.02
C LEU A 38 5.67 7.36 3.27
N ILE A 39 4.39 7.18 2.90
CA ILE A 39 3.58 8.27 2.31
C ILE A 39 3.50 9.47 3.26
N ASN A 40 3.33 9.23 4.57
CA ASN A 40 3.36 10.30 5.55
C ASN A 40 4.71 11.04 5.58
N TYR A 41 5.83 10.32 5.48
CA TYR A 41 7.15 10.95 5.37
C TYR A 41 7.30 11.77 4.10
N CYS A 42 6.80 11.26 2.96
CA CYS A 42 6.81 12.01 1.70
C CYS A 42 5.99 13.30 1.79
N LEU A 43 4.83 13.27 2.46
CA LEU A 43 4.02 14.46 2.73
C LEU A 43 4.74 15.49 3.61
N ILE A 44 5.55 15.05 4.59
CA ILE A 44 6.33 15.94 5.46
C ILE A 44 7.51 16.56 4.71
N VAL A 45 8.23 15.76 3.92
CA VAL A 45 9.42 16.20 3.17
C VAL A 45 9.04 17.00 1.92
N GLY A 46 7.85 16.79 1.36
CA GLY A 46 7.40 17.40 0.11
C GLY A 46 8.01 16.77 -1.13
N GLY A 47 8.31 15.46 -1.10
CA GLY A 47 8.90 14.73 -2.22
C GLY A 47 8.86 13.21 -2.02
N THR A 48 9.27 12.45 -3.04
CA THR A 48 9.14 10.97 -3.09
C THR A 48 10.30 10.21 -2.45
N GLY A 49 11.39 10.88 -2.07
CA GLY A 49 12.62 10.24 -1.58
C GLY A 49 12.42 9.10 -0.54
N PRO A 50 11.62 9.29 0.52
CA PRO A 50 11.35 8.22 1.48
C PRO A 50 10.67 6.99 0.89
N LEU A 51 9.78 7.16 -0.09
CA LEU A 51 9.17 6.04 -0.82
C LEU A 51 10.16 5.37 -1.76
N ASP A 52 10.97 6.16 -2.47
CA ASP A 52 11.90 5.65 -3.48
C ASP A 52 12.98 4.78 -2.85
N GLU A 53 13.63 5.29 -1.80
CA GLU A 53 14.77 4.63 -1.18
C GLU A 53 14.37 3.49 -0.24
N TRP A 54 13.27 3.62 0.50
CA TRP A 54 12.91 2.68 1.56
C TRP A 54 11.71 1.79 1.24
N GLY A 55 10.94 2.14 0.21
CA GLY A 55 9.72 1.43 -0.18
C GLY A 55 9.81 0.74 -1.53
N ILE A 56 10.33 1.41 -2.56
CA ILE A 56 10.26 0.95 -3.96
C ILE A 56 11.55 0.25 -4.38
N ALA A 57 12.72 0.79 -4.04
CA ALA A 57 14.00 0.19 -4.39
C ALA A 57 14.12 -1.25 -3.84
N GLY A 58 14.23 -2.23 -4.74
CA GLY A 58 14.37 -3.65 -4.38
C GLY A 58 13.06 -4.37 -4.03
N ALA A 59 11.91 -3.69 -4.02
CA ALA A 59 10.64 -4.27 -3.60
C ALA A 59 10.17 -5.39 -4.55
N ARG A 60 10.32 -5.19 -5.86
CA ARG A 60 9.91 -6.19 -6.88
C ARG A 60 10.68 -7.49 -6.73
N GLU A 61 11.98 -7.41 -6.45
CA GLU A 61 12.86 -8.55 -6.23
C GLU A 61 12.47 -9.33 -4.99
N VAL A 62 12.19 -8.64 -3.88
CA VAL A 62 11.75 -9.24 -2.62
C VAL A 62 10.39 -9.93 -2.78
N TYR A 63 9.41 -9.25 -3.38
CA TYR A 63 8.07 -9.82 -3.57
C TYR A 63 8.10 -11.04 -4.49
N ARG A 64 8.87 -10.99 -5.59
CA ARG A 64 9.09 -12.15 -6.46
C ARG A 64 9.72 -13.33 -5.70
N ALA A 65 10.74 -13.08 -4.88
CA ALA A 65 11.41 -14.14 -4.10
C ALA A 65 10.51 -14.75 -3.01
N LEU A 66 9.52 -13.99 -2.52
CA LEU A 66 8.53 -14.45 -1.55
C LEU A 66 7.26 -15.02 -2.20
N GLY A 67 7.14 -14.99 -3.54
CA GLY A 67 5.95 -15.42 -4.25
C GLY A 67 4.73 -14.52 -4.03
N ILE A 68 4.96 -13.26 -3.62
CA ILE A 68 3.89 -12.29 -3.35
C ILE A 68 3.61 -11.51 -4.64
N GLY A 69 2.37 -11.56 -5.12
CA GLY A 69 1.94 -10.74 -6.26
C GLY A 69 1.81 -9.27 -5.88
N THR A 70 2.39 -8.36 -6.68
CA THR A 70 2.29 -6.91 -6.47
C THR A 70 0.84 -6.41 -6.50
N ASP A 71 -0.04 -7.10 -7.23
CA ASP A 71 -1.49 -6.87 -7.25
C ASP A 71 -2.15 -6.91 -5.86
N THR A 72 -1.54 -7.64 -4.90
CA THR A 72 -1.99 -7.66 -3.50
C THR A 72 -1.89 -6.25 -2.89
N TYR A 73 -0.74 -5.60 -3.06
CA TYR A 73 -0.51 -4.25 -2.53
C TYR A 73 -1.29 -3.21 -3.33
N VAL A 74 -1.32 -3.32 -4.67
CA VAL A 74 -2.12 -2.43 -5.53
C VAL A 74 -3.59 -2.44 -5.10
N THR A 75 -4.17 -3.61 -4.83
CA THR A 75 -5.58 -3.72 -4.40
C THR A 75 -5.84 -2.97 -3.09
N GLY A 76 -4.97 -3.12 -2.09
CA GLY A 76 -5.10 -2.41 -0.81
C GLY A 76 -4.92 -0.90 -0.93
N LEU A 77 -3.92 -0.47 -1.70
CA LEU A 77 -3.62 0.96 -1.91
C LEU A 77 -4.70 1.65 -2.75
N SER A 78 -5.21 1.01 -3.81
CA SER A 78 -6.32 1.53 -4.61
C SER A 78 -7.61 1.64 -3.78
N PHE A 79 -7.86 0.71 -2.85
CA PHE A 79 -8.98 0.84 -1.93
C PHE A 79 -8.85 2.10 -1.07
N LEU A 80 -7.66 2.35 -0.49
CA LEU A 80 -7.41 3.53 0.33
C LEU A 80 -7.58 4.84 -0.45
N ARG A 81 -7.04 4.88 -1.67
CA ARG A 81 -7.20 6.01 -2.60
C ARG A 81 -8.66 6.34 -2.87
N ASN A 82 -9.45 5.33 -3.23
CA ASN A 82 -10.86 5.49 -3.59
C ASN A 82 -11.77 5.74 -2.38
N ARG A 83 -11.31 5.41 -1.16
CA ARG A 83 -12.05 5.62 0.08
C ARG A 83 -11.96 7.06 0.60
N GLY A 84 -10.83 7.74 0.32
CA GLY A 84 -10.57 9.10 0.76
C GLY A 84 -11.61 10.08 0.25
N CYS A 85 -12.13 10.93 1.12
CA CYS A 85 -13.21 11.84 0.80
C CYS A 85 -12.95 13.25 1.36
N ALA A 86 -13.12 14.26 0.52
CA ALA A 86 -13.17 15.65 0.92
C ALA A 86 -14.62 16.14 0.86
N PRO A 87 -15.11 16.92 1.85
CA PRO A 87 -14.38 17.46 3.01
C PRO A 87 -14.39 16.54 4.25
N ARG A 88 -14.94 15.33 4.17
CA ARG A 88 -15.18 14.47 5.36
C ARG A 88 -13.89 14.10 6.10
N ASP A 89 -12.88 13.64 5.38
CA ASP A 89 -11.63 13.10 5.95
C ASP A 89 -10.49 14.13 5.89
N LEU A 90 -10.43 14.89 4.78
CA LEU A 90 -9.34 15.80 4.44
C LEU A 90 -9.88 17.02 3.69
N SER A 91 -9.09 18.11 3.65
CA SER A 91 -9.35 19.22 2.72
C SER A 91 -9.13 18.77 1.27
N PRO A 92 -9.75 19.44 0.26
CA PRO A 92 -9.57 19.08 -1.14
C PRO A 92 -8.10 19.05 -1.58
N GLN A 93 -7.30 20.03 -1.14
CA GLN A 93 -5.87 20.08 -1.45
C GLN A 93 -5.10 18.93 -0.78
N ALA A 94 -5.36 18.66 0.50
CA ALA A 94 -4.68 17.57 1.22
C ALA A 94 -5.04 16.19 0.65
N LEU A 95 -6.29 15.99 0.22
CA LEU A 95 -6.70 14.77 -0.47
C LEU A 95 -5.99 14.61 -1.81
N GLY A 96 -5.78 15.69 -2.55
CA GLY A 96 -5.02 15.69 -3.81
C GLY A 96 -3.59 15.20 -3.61
N GLU A 97 -2.86 15.76 -2.64
CA GLU A 97 -1.49 15.34 -2.31
C GLU A 97 -1.43 13.88 -1.84
N TYR A 98 -2.33 13.48 -0.95
CA TYR A 98 -2.41 12.10 -0.46
C TYR A 98 -2.65 11.09 -1.60
N ASN A 99 -3.60 11.39 -2.48
CA ASN A 99 -3.88 10.53 -3.63
C ASN A 99 -2.72 10.54 -4.64
N GLY A 100 -2.00 11.65 -4.81
CA GLY A 100 -0.82 11.74 -5.67
C GLY A 100 0.27 10.75 -5.26
N TYR A 101 0.60 10.68 -3.95
CA TYR A 101 1.59 9.71 -3.46
C TYR A 101 1.11 8.26 -3.52
N LEU A 102 -0.20 8.01 -3.29
CA LEU A 102 -0.76 6.68 -3.49
C LEU A 102 -0.68 6.24 -4.96
N ASP A 103 -1.01 7.13 -5.89
CA ASP A 103 -0.94 6.85 -7.33
C ASP A 103 0.49 6.60 -7.79
N TYR A 104 1.45 7.38 -7.28
CA TYR A 104 2.87 7.16 -7.53
C TYR A 104 3.32 5.76 -7.09
N LEU A 105 2.93 5.35 -5.88
CA LEU A 105 3.26 4.04 -5.35
C LEU A 105 2.59 2.90 -6.14
N ILE A 106 1.31 3.05 -6.48
CA ILE A 106 0.55 2.06 -7.28
C ILE A 106 1.21 1.88 -8.65
N ASN A 107 1.58 2.97 -9.33
CA ASN A 107 2.24 2.94 -10.63
C ASN A 107 3.61 2.25 -10.55
N SER A 108 4.34 2.43 -9.45
CA SER A 108 5.65 1.79 -9.23
C SER A 108 5.56 0.27 -9.03
N MET A 109 4.41 -0.23 -8.58
CA MET A 109 4.13 -1.66 -8.35
C MET A 109 3.42 -2.37 -9.50
N SER A 110 2.93 -1.62 -10.48
CA SER A 110 2.30 -2.13 -11.71
C SER A 110 3.35 -2.57 -12.73
#